data_AF-A0A954CRL3-F1
#
_entry.id   AF-A0A954CRL3-F1
#
_cell.length_a   1.000
_cell.length_b   1.000
_cell.length_c   1.000
_cell.angle_alpha   90.00
_cell.angle_beta   90.00
_cell.angle_gamma   90.00
#
_symmetry.space_group_name_H-M   'P 1'
#
loop_
_entity.id
_entity.type
_entity.pdbx_description
1 polymer ?
#
loop_
_entity_poly.entity_id
_entity_poly.type
_entity_poly.pdbx_seq_one_letter_code
_entity_poly.pdbx_strand_id
1 'polypeptide(L)'
;MLRAYVAKTQPDKAARRVDYPSRVFWVARLLFVDADGGSVRCPAIGHFGVMIDEDSTNWPLYPLAVIAGVPFEVADGISLNGRAERPESYLDEIEGSVVVRRHFMRPADNPLEAANQLFKSDAWKDVRWSGDETGHKWALSEDRMVQKVRSQAIEVLRNVYDPGEEDYAKGRNVGAYGWDMHLIRSRELRPYWDWKAQEYRARS
;
A
#
# COMPACT_ATOMS: atom_id res chain seq x y z
N MET A 1 20.80 -4.17 -6.19
CA MET A 1 20.13 -2.87 -5.92
C MET A 1 19.39 -2.90 -4.58
N LEU A 2 18.44 -3.82 -4.35
CA LEU A 2 17.72 -3.94 -3.06
C LEU A 2 18.64 -4.22 -1.85
N ARG A 3 19.62 -5.12 -1.96
CA ARG A 3 20.62 -5.33 -0.89
C ARG A 3 21.39 -4.05 -0.51
N ALA A 4 21.69 -3.20 -1.49
CA ALA A 4 22.37 -1.92 -1.25
C ALA A 4 21.44 -0.88 -0.59
N TYR A 5 20.12 -0.98 -0.81
CA TYR A 5 19.11 -0.20 -0.10
C TYR A 5 19.02 -0.64 1.37
N VAL A 6 18.91 -1.95 1.62
CA VAL A 6 18.86 -2.54 2.97
C VAL A 6 20.09 -2.17 3.80
N ALA A 7 21.29 -2.24 3.21
CA ALA A 7 22.54 -1.90 3.89
C ALA A 7 22.63 -0.42 4.34
N LYS A 8 21.88 0.49 3.71
CA LYS A 8 21.85 1.91 4.06
C LYS A 8 20.80 2.27 5.12
N THR A 9 19.87 1.37 5.43
CA THR A 9 18.70 1.65 6.27
C THR A 9 18.75 0.91 7.62
N GLN A 10 19.89 0.93 8.32
CA GLN A 10 19.93 0.41 9.69
C GLN A 10 19.08 1.30 10.62
N PRO A 11 18.15 0.72 11.39
CA PRO A 11 17.28 1.50 12.25
C PRO A 11 18.06 2.09 13.42
N ASP A 12 17.83 3.38 13.67
CA ASP A 12 18.19 4.00 14.94
C ASP A 12 17.37 3.31 16.06
N LYS A 13 18.04 2.93 17.15
CA LYS A 13 17.46 2.10 18.23
C LYS A 13 16.28 2.78 18.94
N ALA A 14 16.04 4.06 18.71
CA ALA A 14 14.98 4.84 19.35
C ALA A 14 13.62 4.81 18.62
N ALA A 15 13.55 4.33 17.37
CA ALA A 15 12.31 4.35 16.60
C ALA A 15 11.44 3.11 16.89
N ARG A 16 10.53 3.23 17.86
CA ARG A 16 9.46 2.23 18.16
C ARG A 16 8.38 2.09 17.07
N ARG A 17 8.56 2.68 15.88
CA ARG A 17 7.71 2.45 14.72
C ARG A 17 8.46 1.58 13.71
N VAL A 18 7.91 0.41 13.43
CA VAL A 18 8.32 -0.49 12.35
C VAL A 18 8.08 0.22 11.01
N ASP A 19 8.94 1.17 10.61
CA ASP A 19 8.64 2.05 9.47
C ASP A 19 9.55 1.84 8.24
N TYR A 20 10.67 1.13 8.35
CA TYR A 20 11.63 1.04 7.22
C TYR A 20 11.96 -0.37 6.71
N PRO A 21 12.21 -1.38 7.56
CA PRO A 21 12.55 -2.73 7.06
C PRO A 21 11.40 -3.39 6.29
N SER A 22 10.15 -3.14 6.70
CA SER A 22 8.96 -3.76 6.10
C SER A 22 8.71 -3.34 4.66
N ARG A 23 9.08 -2.10 4.29
CA ARG A 23 8.92 -1.58 2.92
C ARG A 23 9.70 -2.39 1.89
N VAL A 24 10.80 -3.01 2.29
CA VAL A 24 11.61 -3.87 1.41
C VAL A 24 10.81 -5.06 0.93
N PHE A 25 10.00 -5.68 1.79
CA PHE A 25 9.13 -6.79 1.39
C PHE A 25 8.11 -6.35 0.35
N TRP A 26 7.50 -5.19 0.54
CA TRP A 26 6.53 -4.60 -0.37
C TRP A 26 7.13 -4.25 -1.72
N VAL A 27 8.29 -3.59 -1.72
CA VAL A 27 9.03 -3.29 -2.94
C VAL A 27 9.43 -4.58 -3.66
N ALA A 28 9.91 -5.61 -2.95
CA ALA A 28 10.26 -6.89 -3.54
C ALA A 28 9.03 -7.55 -4.21
N ARG A 29 7.88 -7.63 -3.54
CA ARG A 29 6.65 -8.21 -4.11
C ARG A 29 6.06 -7.40 -5.27
N LEU A 30 6.33 -6.10 -5.32
CA LEU A 30 5.97 -5.24 -6.45
C LEU A 30 6.89 -5.47 -7.67
N LEU A 31 8.20 -5.60 -7.43
CA LEU A 31 9.21 -5.73 -8.49
C LEU A 31 9.34 -7.13 -9.05
N PHE A 32 9.08 -8.16 -8.24
CA PHE A 32 9.28 -9.55 -8.61
C PHE A 32 7.95 -10.30 -8.72
N VAL A 33 7.97 -11.36 -9.52
CA VAL A 33 6.93 -12.39 -9.61
C VAL A 33 7.60 -13.75 -9.51
N ASP A 34 6.86 -14.76 -9.10
CA ASP A 34 7.35 -16.14 -9.18
C ASP A 34 7.70 -16.47 -10.65
N ALA A 35 8.74 -17.27 -10.86
CA ALA A 35 9.16 -17.71 -12.19
C ALA A 35 8.03 -18.41 -12.96
N ASP A 36 7.10 -19.06 -12.26
CA ASP A 36 5.92 -19.71 -12.83
C ASP A 36 4.74 -18.74 -13.05
N GLY A 37 4.95 -17.44 -12.82
CA GLY A 37 3.95 -16.38 -13.03
C GLY A 37 3.04 -16.10 -11.83
N GLY A 38 3.25 -16.80 -10.72
CA GLY A 38 2.55 -16.59 -9.46
C GLY A 38 3.02 -15.36 -8.67
N SER A 39 2.40 -15.15 -7.51
CA SER A 39 2.82 -14.13 -6.54
C SER A 39 4.01 -14.59 -5.74
N VAL A 40 4.96 -13.68 -5.50
CA VAL A 40 6.01 -13.90 -4.50
C VAL A 40 5.37 -14.08 -3.13
N ARG A 41 5.85 -15.06 -2.35
CA ARG A 41 5.32 -15.39 -1.03
C ARG A 41 5.20 -14.16 -0.12
N CYS A 42 4.22 -14.19 0.77
CA CYS A 42 4.11 -13.19 1.82
C CYS A 42 5.30 -13.31 2.78
N PRO A 43 5.91 -12.18 3.22
CA PRO A 43 6.93 -12.20 4.27
C PRO A 43 6.35 -12.65 5.62
N ALA A 44 7.13 -13.37 6.42
CA ALA A 44 6.75 -13.84 7.75
C ALA A 44 6.95 -12.74 8.80
N ILE A 45 6.16 -11.66 8.69
CA ILE A 45 6.28 -10.46 9.55
C ILE A 45 5.16 -10.31 10.57
N GLY A 46 4.26 -11.29 10.62
CA GLY A 46 3.11 -11.31 11.51
C GLY A 46 1.80 -11.38 10.74
N HIS A 47 0.72 -11.12 11.47
CA HIS A 47 -0.63 -11.11 10.98
C HIS A 47 -1.10 -9.67 10.80
N PHE A 48 -1.76 -9.39 9.69
CA PHE A 48 -2.27 -8.06 9.38
C PHE A 48 -3.63 -7.86 10.02
N GLY A 49 -3.94 -6.63 10.42
CA GLY A 49 -5.22 -6.35 11.06
C GLY A 49 -6.46 -6.57 10.18
N VAL A 50 -6.31 -6.60 8.85
CA VAL A 50 -7.43 -6.71 7.89
C VAL A 50 -7.53 -8.13 7.37
N MET A 51 -8.62 -8.84 7.65
CA MET A 51 -8.79 -10.19 7.12
C MET A 51 -9.38 -10.15 5.72
N ILE A 52 -8.70 -10.80 4.80
CA ILE A 52 -9.21 -11.14 3.46
C ILE A 52 -9.43 -12.65 3.43
N ASP A 53 -10.32 -13.12 2.56
CA ASP A 53 -10.45 -14.56 2.39
C ASP A 53 -9.12 -15.16 1.90
N GLU A 54 -8.67 -16.25 2.52
CA GLU A 54 -7.36 -16.86 2.22
C GLU A 54 -7.29 -17.36 0.77
N ASP A 55 -8.45 -17.68 0.18
CA ASP A 55 -8.61 -18.11 -1.20
C ASP A 55 -8.88 -16.95 -2.19
N SER A 56 -8.82 -15.69 -1.75
CA SER A 56 -9.11 -14.54 -2.62
C SER A 56 -8.02 -14.33 -3.66
N THR A 57 -8.28 -14.89 -4.85
CA THR A 57 -7.49 -14.60 -6.08
C THR A 57 -7.56 -13.13 -6.49
N ASN A 58 -8.51 -12.37 -5.95
CA ASN A 58 -8.62 -10.93 -6.18
C ASN A 58 -7.49 -10.12 -5.50
N TRP A 59 -6.71 -10.74 -4.60
CA TRP A 59 -5.67 -10.05 -3.83
C TRP A 59 -4.26 -10.68 -3.84
N PRO A 60 -3.65 -10.85 -5.01
CA PRO A 60 -2.38 -11.57 -5.15
C PRO A 60 -1.20 -10.95 -4.38
N LEU A 61 -1.27 -9.65 -4.07
CA LEU A 61 -0.20 -8.90 -3.41
C LEU A 61 -0.54 -8.47 -1.97
N TYR A 62 -1.59 -9.05 -1.37
CA TYR A 62 -2.02 -8.71 -0.01
C TYR A 62 -0.83 -8.63 0.99
N PRO A 63 -0.67 -7.54 1.77
CA PRO A 63 -1.65 -6.48 2.06
C PRO A 63 -1.58 -5.26 1.12
N LEU A 64 -1.02 -5.40 -0.08
CA LEU A 64 -1.03 -4.35 -1.09
C LEU A 64 -2.15 -4.59 -2.10
N ALA A 65 -2.97 -3.57 -2.34
CA ALA A 65 -3.86 -3.52 -3.50
C ALA A 65 -3.21 -2.67 -4.58
N VAL A 66 -3.07 -3.18 -5.81
CA VAL A 66 -2.53 -2.39 -6.92
C VAL A 66 -3.66 -2.05 -7.87
N ILE A 67 -4.07 -0.78 -7.88
CA ILE A 67 -5.14 -0.28 -8.74
C ILE A 67 -4.57 0.73 -9.73
N ALA A 68 -4.76 0.46 -11.02
CA ALA A 68 -4.20 1.28 -12.10
C ALA A 68 -2.70 1.58 -11.92
N GLY A 69 -1.93 0.58 -11.47
CA GLY A 69 -0.49 0.71 -11.22
C GLY A 69 -0.09 1.47 -9.95
N VAL A 70 -1.04 1.92 -9.13
CA VAL A 70 -0.79 2.58 -7.84
C VAL A 70 -0.95 1.56 -6.71
N PRO A 71 0.11 1.27 -5.92
CA PRO A 71 0.00 0.39 -4.76
C PRO A 71 -0.59 1.14 -3.55
N PHE A 72 -1.58 0.54 -2.90
CA PHE A 72 -2.16 0.97 -1.64
C PHE A 72 -1.98 -0.11 -0.58
N GLU A 73 -1.44 0.26 0.57
CA GLU A 73 -1.38 -0.63 1.72
C GLU A 73 -2.74 -0.64 2.44
N VAL A 74 -3.33 -1.83 2.55
CA VAL A 74 -4.68 -2.06 3.10
C VAL A 74 -4.67 -2.91 4.37
N ALA A 75 -3.60 -2.83 5.17
CA ALA A 75 -3.55 -3.47 6.48
C ALA A 75 -3.73 -2.44 7.61
N ASP A 76 -4.50 -2.76 8.65
CA ASP A 76 -4.55 -1.94 9.86
C ASP A 76 -3.45 -2.36 10.87
N GLY A 77 -2.20 -2.17 10.46
CA GLY A 77 -1.05 -2.58 11.25
C GLY A 77 -0.74 -4.08 11.17
N ILE A 78 0.28 -4.49 11.93
CA ILE A 78 0.80 -5.85 11.95
C ILE A 78 0.97 -6.27 13.41
N SER A 79 0.34 -7.39 13.76
CA SER A 79 0.49 -8.06 15.06
C SER A 79 1.40 -9.26 14.89
N LEU A 80 2.39 -9.41 15.77
CA LEU A 80 3.36 -10.48 15.68
C LEU A 80 3.62 -11.10 17.05
N ASN A 81 3.40 -12.42 17.13
CA ASN A 81 3.81 -13.23 18.27
C ASN A 81 5.16 -13.90 17.97
N GLY A 82 6.26 -13.16 18.14
CA GLY A 82 7.61 -13.68 17.93
C GLY A 82 8.55 -12.69 17.25
N ARG A 83 9.44 -13.22 16.40
CA ARG A 83 10.44 -12.43 15.69
C ARG A 83 10.05 -12.27 14.23
N ALA A 84 10.00 -11.02 13.77
CA ALA A 84 9.70 -10.73 12.37
C ALA A 84 10.82 -11.26 11.49
N GLU A 85 10.46 -11.79 10.34
CA GLU A 85 11.40 -12.08 9.28
C GLU A 85 12.26 -10.83 8.96
N ARG A 86 13.55 -11.07 8.72
CA ARG A 86 14.48 -10.01 8.33
C ARG A 86 14.41 -9.80 6.81
N PRO A 87 14.50 -8.55 6.31
CA PRO A 87 14.53 -8.29 4.88
C PRO A 87 15.60 -9.07 4.12
N GLU A 88 16.78 -9.22 4.71
CA GLU A 88 17.89 -9.99 4.11
C GLU A 88 17.50 -11.46 3.93
N SER A 89 16.98 -12.08 5.00
CA SER A 89 16.55 -13.48 4.96
C SER A 89 15.43 -13.72 3.94
N TYR A 90 14.47 -12.79 3.85
CA TYR A 90 13.42 -12.87 2.84
C TYR A 90 13.96 -12.80 1.41
N LEU A 91 14.85 -11.84 1.15
CA LEU A 91 15.46 -11.68 -0.17
C LEU A 91 16.31 -12.89 -0.56
N ASP A 92 17.02 -13.48 0.39
CA ASP A 92 17.82 -14.69 0.18
C ASP A 92 16.93 -15.91 -0.11
N GLU A 93 15.77 -16.02 0.55
CA GLU A 93 14.85 -17.15 0.35
C GLU A 93 14.13 -17.10 -1.01
N ILE A 94 13.75 -15.91 -1.47
CA ILE A 94 13.12 -15.75 -2.78
C ILE A 94 14.14 -15.72 -3.93
N GLU A 95 15.44 -15.68 -3.63
CA GLU A 95 16.49 -15.65 -4.63
C GLU A 95 16.51 -16.97 -5.42
N GLY A 96 16.37 -16.88 -6.74
CA GLY A 96 16.36 -18.05 -7.64
C GLY A 96 14.98 -18.61 -7.97
N SER A 97 13.93 -18.28 -7.21
CA SER A 97 12.54 -18.65 -7.52
C SER A 97 11.75 -17.51 -8.16
N VAL A 98 12.30 -16.30 -8.17
CA VAL A 98 11.61 -15.12 -8.71
C VAL A 98 12.30 -14.54 -9.93
N VAL A 99 11.51 -13.88 -10.78
CA VAL A 99 11.97 -13.09 -11.92
C VAL A 99 11.49 -11.65 -11.79
N VAL A 100 12.22 -10.71 -12.38
CA VAL A 100 11.78 -9.31 -12.46
C VAL A 100 10.50 -9.25 -13.27
N ARG A 101 9.48 -8.57 -12.73
CA ARG A 101 8.21 -8.33 -13.42
C ARG A 101 8.49 -7.62 -14.75
N ARG A 102 8.11 -8.26 -15.86
CA ARG A 102 8.36 -7.73 -17.22
C ARG A 102 7.55 -6.48 -17.54
N HIS A 103 6.37 -6.35 -16.94
CA HIS A 103 5.48 -5.23 -17.15
C HIS A 103 5.69 -4.23 -16.02
N PHE A 104 6.36 -3.12 -16.33
CA PHE A 104 6.51 -2.02 -15.39
C PHE A 104 5.13 -1.54 -14.95
N MET A 105 4.91 -1.46 -13.64
CA MET A 105 3.75 -0.77 -13.11
C MET A 105 3.94 0.71 -13.40
N ARG A 106 3.17 1.22 -14.36
CA ARG A 106 3.04 2.65 -14.60
C ARG A 106 1.90 3.15 -13.73
N PRO A 107 2.15 3.99 -12.72
CA PRO A 107 1.09 4.58 -11.91
C PRO A 107 0.13 5.37 -12.79
N ALA A 108 -1.15 5.34 -12.45
CA ALA A 108 -2.16 6.20 -13.05
C ALA A 108 -1.80 7.66 -12.87
N ASP A 109 -2.20 8.50 -13.83
CA ASP A 109 -1.94 9.93 -13.81
C ASP A 109 -2.58 10.63 -12.58
N ASN A 110 -3.70 10.09 -12.06
CA ASN A 110 -4.35 10.57 -10.84
C ASN A 110 -4.54 9.44 -9.79
N PRO A 111 -3.75 9.41 -8.70
CA PRO A 111 -3.85 8.39 -7.66
C PRO A 111 -5.11 8.53 -6.77
N LEU A 112 -5.75 9.70 -6.71
CA LEU A 112 -7.03 9.84 -5.97
C LEU A 112 -8.14 9.07 -6.70
N GLU A 113 -8.13 9.07 -8.04
CA GLU A 113 -9.05 8.22 -8.80
C GLU A 113 -8.75 6.73 -8.64
N ALA A 114 -7.47 6.36 -8.57
CA ALA A 114 -7.08 4.97 -8.30
C ALA A 114 -7.57 4.51 -6.91
N ALA A 115 -7.49 5.37 -5.88
CA ALA A 115 -8.08 5.10 -4.57
C ALA A 115 -9.61 4.95 -4.64
N ASN A 116 -10.29 5.83 -5.39
CA ASN A 116 -11.74 5.73 -5.59
C ASN A 116 -12.16 4.45 -6.35
N GLN A 117 -11.32 3.98 -7.27
CA GLN A 117 -11.50 2.71 -7.97
C GLN A 117 -11.28 1.52 -7.03
N LEU A 118 -10.30 1.59 -6.11
CA LEU A 118 -10.08 0.56 -5.10
C LEU A 118 -11.36 0.28 -4.31
N PHE A 119 -12.00 1.31 -3.77
CA PHE A 119 -13.23 1.17 -2.98
C PHE A 119 -14.42 0.57 -3.75
N LYS A 120 -14.35 0.54 -5.09
CA LYS A 120 -15.38 -0.05 -5.97
C LYS A 120 -14.99 -1.43 -6.50
N SER A 121 -13.75 -1.84 -6.29
CA SER A 121 -13.19 -3.10 -6.78
C SER A 121 -13.74 -4.30 -6.00
N ASP A 122 -13.69 -5.48 -6.62
CA ASP A 122 -14.10 -6.72 -5.95
C ASP A 122 -13.14 -7.07 -4.80
N ALA A 123 -11.84 -6.76 -4.94
CA ALA A 123 -10.88 -6.93 -3.85
C ALA A 123 -11.27 -6.17 -2.57
N TRP A 124 -11.82 -4.95 -2.68
CA TRP A 124 -12.28 -4.20 -1.50
C TRP A 124 -13.53 -4.82 -0.86
N LYS A 125 -14.42 -5.41 -1.68
CA LYS A 125 -15.62 -6.10 -1.19
C LYS A 125 -15.28 -7.40 -0.46
N ASP A 126 -14.15 -8.01 -0.78
CA ASP A 126 -13.65 -9.22 -0.11
C ASP A 126 -13.08 -8.94 1.30
N VAL A 127 -12.94 -7.67 1.69
CA VAL A 127 -12.46 -7.31 3.04
C VAL A 127 -13.50 -7.69 4.09
N ARG A 128 -13.07 -8.49 5.08
CA ARG A 128 -13.86 -8.78 6.26
C ARG A 128 -13.62 -7.69 7.31
N TRP A 129 -14.66 -6.92 7.59
CA TRP A 129 -14.62 -5.82 8.57
C TRP A 129 -14.89 -6.29 10.00
N SER A 130 -15.41 -7.50 10.19
CA SER A 130 -15.58 -8.12 11.50
C SER A 130 -15.52 -9.63 11.37
N GLY A 131 -15.21 -10.30 12.47
CA GLY A 131 -15.12 -11.74 12.52
C GLY A 131 -15.28 -12.27 13.94
N ASP A 132 -15.55 -13.57 14.02
CA ASP A 132 -15.56 -14.36 15.24
C ASP A 132 -14.74 -15.63 14.96
N GLU A 133 -13.43 -15.49 15.06
CA GLU A 133 -12.49 -16.56 14.79
C GLU A 133 -11.95 -17.06 16.12
N THR A 134 -11.97 -18.38 16.34
CA THR A 134 -11.47 -19.00 17.58
C THR A 134 -12.13 -18.48 18.87
N GLY A 135 -13.38 -17.99 18.78
CA GLY A 135 -14.11 -17.40 19.90
C GLY A 135 -13.69 -15.98 20.28
N HIS A 136 -12.81 -15.36 19.48
CA HIS A 136 -12.38 -13.98 19.64
C HIS A 136 -13.10 -13.11 18.61
N LYS A 137 -14.02 -12.27 19.09
CA LYS A 137 -14.70 -11.27 18.26
C LYS A 137 -13.77 -10.09 18.00
N TRP A 138 -13.64 -9.73 16.74
CA TRP A 138 -12.90 -8.55 16.32
C TRP A 138 -13.74 -7.73 15.34
N ALA A 139 -13.46 -6.42 15.31
CA ALA A 139 -14.09 -5.49 14.39
C ALA A 139 -13.08 -4.41 13.98
N LEU A 140 -13.10 -4.08 12.70
CA LEU A 140 -12.31 -3.06 12.05
C LEU A 140 -13.24 -1.96 11.56
N SER A 141 -12.74 -0.73 11.53
CA SER A 141 -13.48 0.38 10.96
C SER A 141 -13.15 0.49 9.48
N GLU A 142 -14.13 0.20 8.62
CA GLU A 142 -14.02 0.45 7.17
C GLU A 142 -13.65 1.91 6.93
N ASP A 143 -14.32 2.85 7.60
CA ASP A 143 -14.01 4.28 7.52
C ASP A 143 -12.54 4.59 7.79
N ARG A 144 -11.94 3.97 8.82
CA ARG A 144 -10.52 4.15 9.12
C ARG A 144 -9.63 3.67 7.98
N MET A 145 -9.97 2.54 7.35
CA MET A 145 -9.21 2.02 6.21
C MET A 145 -9.41 2.86 4.95
N VAL A 146 -10.62 3.34 4.69
CA VAL A 146 -10.91 4.32 3.64
C VAL A 146 -10.04 5.57 3.83
N GLN A 147 -9.96 6.09 5.06
CA GLN A 147 -9.11 7.24 5.36
C GLN A 147 -7.64 6.94 5.15
N LYS A 148 -7.14 5.79 5.60
CA LYS A 148 -5.75 5.38 5.36
C LYS A 148 -5.41 5.36 3.86
N VAL A 149 -6.29 4.81 3.02
CA VAL A 149 -6.07 4.78 1.56
C VAL A 149 -6.14 6.18 0.96
N ARG A 150 -7.10 7.01 1.37
CA ARG A 150 -7.21 8.41 0.92
C ARG A 150 -5.96 9.23 1.27
N SER A 151 -5.46 9.11 2.50
CA SER A 151 -4.21 9.77 2.91
C SER A 151 -3.02 9.31 2.07
N GLN A 152 -2.89 8.01 1.77
CA GLN A 152 -1.83 7.51 0.88
C GLN A 152 -1.92 8.16 -0.51
N ALA A 153 -3.12 8.26 -1.09
CA ALA A 153 -3.31 8.88 -2.41
C ALA A 153 -2.96 10.37 -2.42
N ILE A 154 -3.37 11.11 -1.39
CA ILE A 154 -3.06 12.54 -1.23
C ILE A 154 -1.56 12.76 -1.03
N GLU A 155 -0.93 11.99 -0.15
CA GLU A 155 0.51 12.10 0.15
C GLU A 155 1.35 11.93 -1.11
N VAL A 156 0.95 11.03 -2.01
CA VAL A 156 1.65 10.81 -3.28
C VAL A 156 1.56 12.03 -4.22
N LEU A 157 0.51 12.85 -4.12
CA LEU A 157 0.36 14.09 -4.91
C LEU A 157 0.91 15.35 -4.24
N ARG A 158 1.49 15.27 -3.04
CA ARG A 158 1.90 16.45 -2.25
C ARG A 158 2.78 17.48 -2.97
N ASN A 159 3.51 17.06 -4.00
CA ASN A 159 4.39 17.96 -4.78
C ASN A 159 3.60 18.87 -5.75
N VAL A 160 2.37 18.52 -6.08
CA VAL A 160 1.52 19.20 -7.07
C VAL A 160 0.14 19.56 -6.53
N TYR A 161 -0.21 19.02 -5.37
CA TYR A 161 -1.50 19.16 -4.76
C TYR A 161 -1.35 19.59 -3.31
N ASP A 162 -1.92 20.75 -3.00
CA ASP A 162 -2.12 21.19 -1.62
C ASP A 162 -3.52 20.76 -1.17
N PRO A 163 -3.64 19.78 -0.24
CA PRO A 163 -4.94 19.37 0.28
C PRO A 163 -5.58 20.44 1.18
N GLY A 164 -4.84 21.50 1.58
CA GLY A 164 -5.26 22.49 2.55
C GLY A 164 -4.96 22.06 4.00
N GLU A 165 -4.47 22.99 4.83
CA GLU A 165 -4.09 22.72 6.23
C GLU A 165 -5.26 22.17 7.08
N GLU A 166 -6.49 22.62 6.83
CA GLU A 166 -7.61 22.28 7.69
C GLU A 166 -8.06 20.81 7.61
N ASP A 167 -7.86 20.19 6.43
CA ASP A 167 -8.28 18.83 6.15
C ASP A 167 -7.21 17.82 6.62
N TYR A 168 -5.92 18.16 6.49
CA TYR A 168 -4.82 17.23 6.78
C TYR A 168 -4.24 17.35 8.20
N ALA A 169 -4.06 18.57 8.72
CA ALA A 169 -3.28 18.80 9.96
C ALA A 169 -3.99 18.31 11.23
N LYS A 170 -5.32 18.10 11.19
CA LYS A 170 -6.10 17.69 12.36
C LYS A 170 -6.39 16.19 12.43
N GLY A 171 -5.83 15.39 11.52
CA GLY A 171 -6.18 13.97 11.40
C GLY A 171 -7.69 13.77 11.23
N ARG A 172 -8.39 14.78 10.67
CA ARG A 172 -9.83 14.75 10.51
C ARG A 172 -10.14 13.78 9.38
N ASN A 173 -11.09 12.90 9.66
CA ASN A 173 -11.68 11.97 8.71
C ASN A 173 -12.20 12.79 7.51
N VAL A 174 -11.57 12.68 6.35
CA VAL A 174 -12.03 13.33 5.11
C VAL A 174 -13.32 12.63 4.74
N GLY A 175 -14.45 13.15 5.21
CA GLY A 175 -15.76 12.58 4.90
C GLY A 175 -15.99 12.49 3.39
N ALA A 176 -17.02 11.74 2.97
CA ALA A 176 -17.31 11.53 1.55
C ALA A 176 -17.37 12.85 0.75
N TYR A 177 -18.01 13.88 1.31
CA TYR A 177 -18.08 15.20 0.68
C TYR A 177 -16.70 15.87 0.51
N GLY A 178 -15.84 15.82 1.54
CA GLY A 178 -14.48 16.35 1.44
C GLY A 178 -13.67 15.62 0.38
N TRP A 179 -13.86 14.30 0.27
CA TRP A 179 -13.20 13.48 -0.74
C TRP A 179 -13.59 13.86 -2.18
N ASP A 180 -14.87 14.11 -2.43
CA ASP A 180 -15.33 14.55 -3.75
C ASP A 180 -14.68 15.88 -4.17
N MET A 181 -14.46 16.80 -3.22
CA MET A 181 -13.73 18.04 -3.48
C MET A 181 -12.26 17.79 -3.86
N HIS A 182 -11.59 16.84 -3.20
CA HIS A 182 -10.23 16.44 -3.59
C HIS A 182 -10.19 15.82 -5.00
N LEU A 183 -11.19 15.00 -5.36
CA LEU A 183 -11.31 14.43 -6.71
C LEU A 183 -11.50 15.53 -7.76
N ILE A 184 -12.41 16.49 -7.53
CA ILE A 184 -12.64 17.61 -8.46
C ILE A 184 -11.36 18.42 -8.66
N ARG A 185 -10.73 18.88 -7.57
CA ARG A 185 -9.51 19.70 -7.63
C ARG A 185 -8.35 18.96 -8.30
N SER A 186 -8.17 17.67 -8.02
CA SER A 186 -7.12 16.89 -8.66
C SER A 186 -7.35 16.70 -10.16
N ARG A 187 -8.61 16.58 -10.62
CA ARG A 187 -8.92 16.55 -12.06
C ARG A 187 -8.55 17.86 -12.75
N GLU A 188 -8.78 19.00 -12.11
CA GLU A 188 -8.41 20.33 -12.65
C GLU A 188 -6.90 20.48 -12.80
N LEU A 189 -6.12 19.97 -11.84
CA LEU A 189 -4.66 19.96 -11.87
C LEU A 189 -4.06 19.08 -12.98
N ARG A 190 -4.84 18.11 -13.49
CA ARG A 190 -4.40 17.15 -14.51
C ARG A 190 -3.02 16.56 -14.19
N PRO A 191 -2.84 15.95 -12.99
CA PRO A 191 -1.56 15.37 -12.61
C PRO A 191 -1.14 14.29 -13.60
N TYR A 192 0.16 14.04 -13.72
CA TYR A 192 0.72 12.94 -14.47
C TYR A 192 1.99 12.44 -13.81
N TRP A 193 2.30 11.15 -14.00
CA TRP A 193 3.56 10.56 -13.52
C TRP A 193 4.70 10.87 -14.50
N ASP A 194 5.70 11.63 -14.05
CA ASP A 194 6.96 11.85 -14.79
C ASP A 194 7.92 10.68 -14.49
N TRP A 195 8.06 9.76 -15.43
CA TRP A 195 8.89 8.57 -15.27
C TRP A 195 10.39 8.87 -15.17
N LYS A 196 10.85 10.02 -15.67
CA LYS A 196 12.26 10.41 -15.57
C LYS A 196 12.56 10.99 -14.19
N ALA A 197 11.67 11.84 -13.69
CA ALA A 197 11.80 12.46 -12.38
C ALA A 197 11.33 11.53 -11.23
N GLN A 198 10.57 10.47 -11.56
CA GLN A 198 9.94 9.56 -10.60
C GLN A 198 9.05 10.30 -9.59
N GLU A 199 8.25 11.26 -10.08
CA GLU A 199 7.33 12.06 -9.27
C GLU A 199 6.09 12.46 -10.07
N TYR A 200 5.04 12.89 -9.38
CA TYR A 200 3.87 13.50 -10.02
C TYR A 200 4.13 14.97 -10.35
N ARG A 201 3.64 15.41 -11.51
CA ARG A 201 3.68 16.80 -12.01
C ARG A 201 2.30 17.23 -12.48
N ALA A 202 2.01 18.53 -12.41
CA ALA A 202 0.79 19.09 -12.98
C ALA A 202 1.02 19.48 -14.45
N ARG A 203 -0.01 19.32 -15.30
CA ARG A 203 0.04 19.85 -16.67
C ARG A 203 -0.36 21.32 -16.63
N SER A 204 0.54 22.20 -17.10
CA SER A 204 0.25 23.62 -17.36
C SER A 204 -0.82 23.78 -18.44
#